data_AF-A0AAU4MQG1-F1
#
_entry.id   AF-A0AAU4MQG1-F1
#
_cell.length_a   1.000
_cell.length_b   1.000
_cell.length_c   1.000
_cell.angle_alpha   90.00
_cell.angle_beta   90.00
_cell.angle_gamma   90.00
#
_symmetry.space_group_name_H-M   'P 1'
#
loop_
_entity.id
_entity.type
_entity.pdbx_description
1 polymer ?
#
loop_
_entity_poly.entity_id
_entity_poly.type
_entity_poly.pdbx_seq_one_letter_code
_entity_poly.pdbx_strand_id
1 'polypeptide(L)'
;MTTSLSLPLSLRPLSQPVDHHTRFEPEPVSDEVLEAIADAGAVGERAALWAETVAARQGDQGHQRVLQMFAAAVRQVLGREILPDGDGEITGELRYALDAYVVLGATAAGCAPDLTTAEQLALVVVGAVAAAAPSTVLGDPVRDLPALCSVIESALILAEA
;
A
#
# COMPACT_ATOMS: atom_id res chain seq x y z
N MET A 1 39.30 -57.84 34.54
CA MET A 1 38.59 -59.13 34.71
C MET A 1 37.14 -58.84 35.07
N THR A 2 36.23 -59.71 34.58
CA THR A 2 34.76 -59.79 34.83
C THR A 2 33.88 -58.65 34.26
N THR A 3 33.24 -58.86 33.09
CA THR A 3 31.84 -59.31 32.82
C THR A 3 30.80 -58.18 32.97
N SER A 4 29.66 -58.11 32.31
CA SER A 4 29.01 -58.70 31.12
C SER A 4 27.56 -58.19 31.18
N LEU A 5 26.96 -57.90 30.01
CA LEU A 5 25.51 -57.92 29.71
C LEU A 5 24.54 -56.99 30.48
N SER A 6 23.85 -56.11 29.73
CA SER A 6 22.40 -56.25 29.40
C SER A 6 21.76 -54.88 29.12
N LEU A 7 21.26 -54.71 27.88
CA LEU A 7 20.25 -53.72 27.54
C LEU A 7 18.92 -54.05 28.23
N PRO A 8 18.10 -53.02 28.50
CA PRO A 8 16.78 -53.06 27.88
C PRO A 8 16.52 -51.80 27.04
N LEU A 9 16.08 -52.07 25.82
CA LEU A 9 15.39 -51.14 24.94
C LEU A 9 14.10 -50.65 25.62
N SER A 10 14.14 -49.51 26.30
CA SER A 10 12.91 -48.75 26.55
C SER A 10 12.58 -47.93 25.32
N LEU A 11 11.88 -48.57 24.38
CA LEU A 11 11.11 -47.91 23.34
C LEU A 11 10.05 -47.04 24.04
N ARG A 12 10.34 -45.74 24.21
CA ARG A 12 9.29 -44.76 24.48
C ARG A 12 8.35 -44.74 23.28
N PRO A 13 7.02 -44.77 23.48
CA PRO A 13 6.08 -44.60 22.38
C PRO A 13 6.40 -43.28 21.68
N LEU A 14 6.45 -43.33 20.35
CA LEU A 14 6.36 -42.16 19.49
C LEU A 14 5.15 -41.33 19.97
N SER A 15 5.43 -40.19 20.60
CA SER A 15 4.40 -39.16 20.76
C SER A 15 3.90 -38.86 19.36
N GLN A 16 2.63 -39.18 19.14
CA GLN A 16 1.95 -39.00 17.87
C GLN A 16 2.18 -37.56 17.37
N PRO A 17 2.39 -37.34 16.06
CA PRO A 17 2.24 -36.00 15.52
C PRO A 17 0.82 -35.58 15.85
N VAL A 18 0.68 -34.58 16.71
CA VAL A 18 -0.60 -33.94 16.91
C VAL A 18 -0.82 -33.12 15.65
N ASP A 19 -1.46 -33.73 14.66
CA ASP A 19 -2.02 -33.02 13.51
C ASP A 19 -3.16 -32.14 14.02
N HIS A 20 -2.80 -31.02 14.64
CA HIS A 20 -3.66 -29.86 14.75
C HIS A 20 -3.58 -29.08 13.43
N HIS A 21 -3.98 -29.73 12.34
CA HIS A 21 -4.51 -28.99 11.20
C HIS A 21 -5.91 -28.52 11.57
N THR A 22 -6.00 -27.62 12.56
CA THR A 22 -7.15 -26.74 12.66
C THR A 22 -7.11 -25.92 11.38
N ARG A 23 -7.91 -26.32 10.40
CA ARG A 23 -8.15 -25.51 9.21
C ARG A 23 -8.70 -24.19 9.74
N PHE A 24 -7.86 -23.16 9.82
CA PHE A 24 -8.31 -21.80 9.96
C PHE A 24 -9.13 -21.54 8.69
N GLU A 25 -10.45 -21.65 8.81
CA GLU A 25 -11.30 -21.10 7.77
C GLU A 25 -11.18 -19.58 7.93
N PRO A 26 -10.75 -18.86 6.88
CA PRO A 26 -10.67 -17.42 6.96
C PRO A 26 -12.06 -16.88 7.33
N GLU A 27 -12.11 -16.02 8.35
CA GLU A 27 -13.35 -15.35 8.68
C GLU A 27 -13.81 -14.53 7.47
N PRO A 28 -15.11 -14.51 7.16
CA PRO A 28 -15.61 -13.69 6.08
C PRO A 28 -15.34 -12.21 6.37
N VAL A 29 -14.81 -11.49 5.37
CA VAL A 29 -14.61 -10.04 5.43
C VAL A 29 -15.95 -9.36 5.67
N SER A 30 -16.04 -8.52 6.70
CA SER A 30 -17.26 -7.79 7.04
C SER A 30 -17.59 -6.70 6.00
N ASP A 31 -18.88 -6.42 5.81
CA ASP A 31 -19.36 -5.37 4.90
C ASP A 31 -18.74 -4.00 5.20
N GLU A 32 -18.53 -3.65 6.47
CA GLU A 32 -17.90 -2.37 6.89
C GLU A 32 -16.47 -2.21 6.34
N VAL A 33 -15.71 -3.31 6.28
CA VAL A 33 -14.35 -3.31 5.71
C VAL A 33 -14.40 -3.12 4.20
N LEU A 34 -15.35 -3.77 3.52
CA LEU A 34 -15.54 -3.61 2.08
C LEU A 34 -15.99 -2.19 1.71
N GLU A 35 -16.85 -1.57 2.52
CA GLU A 35 -17.27 -0.18 2.37
C GLU A 35 -16.08 0.79 2.54
N ALA A 36 -15.27 0.62 3.59
CA ALA A 36 -14.07 1.43 3.81
C ALA A 36 -13.05 1.33 2.65
N ILE A 37 -12.90 0.13 2.06
CA ILE A 37 -12.04 -0.09 0.89
C ILE A 37 -12.63 0.59 -0.35
N ALA A 38 -13.95 0.50 -0.57
CA ALA A 38 -14.60 1.14 -1.69
C ALA A 38 -14.47 2.68 -1.63
N ASP A 39 -14.62 3.26 -0.44
CA ASP A 39 -14.44 4.69 -0.21
C ASP A 39 -12.99 5.13 -0.48
N ALA A 40 -12.01 4.34 -0.01
CA ALA A 40 -10.60 4.58 -0.32
C ALA A 40 -10.34 4.57 -1.83
N GLY A 41 -10.97 3.65 -2.57
CA GLY A 41 -10.92 3.61 -4.03
C GLY A 41 -11.46 4.89 -4.69
N ALA A 42 -12.57 5.43 -4.19
CA ALA A 42 -13.14 6.68 -4.70
C ALA A 42 -12.26 7.91 -4.43
N VAL A 43 -11.59 7.93 -3.27
CA VAL A 43 -10.58 8.96 -2.93
C VAL A 43 -9.36 8.81 -3.84
N GLY A 44 -8.90 7.59 -4.06
CA GLY A 44 -7.79 7.30 -4.96
C GLY A 44 -8.04 7.74 -6.40
N GLU A 45 -9.24 7.53 -6.93
CA GLU A 45 -9.62 7.99 -8.27
C GLU A 45 -9.55 9.53 -8.36
N ARG A 46 -10.09 10.25 -7.37
CA ARG A 46 -10.04 11.72 -7.34
C ARG A 46 -8.59 12.23 -7.29
N ALA A 47 -7.76 11.64 -6.42
CA ALA A 47 -6.35 12.01 -6.31
C ALA A 47 -5.57 11.73 -7.61
N ALA A 48 -5.86 10.62 -8.29
CA ALA A 48 -5.27 10.29 -9.57
C ALA A 48 -5.66 11.29 -10.66
N LEU A 49 -6.95 11.63 -10.78
CA LEU A 49 -7.44 12.63 -11.74
C LEU A 49 -6.84 14.02 -11.51
N TRP A 50 -6.68 14.41 -10.24
CA TRP A 50 -5.97 15.64 -9.89
C TRP A 50 -4.51 15.59 -10.37
N ALA A 51 -3.77 14.51 -10.09
CA ALA A 51 -2.38 14.36 -10.53
C ALA A 51 -2.26 14.32 -12.07
N GLU A 52 -3.24 13.75 -12.78
CA GLU A 52 -3.33 13.80 -14.24
C GLU A 52 -3.53 15.23 -14.76
N THR A 53 -4.29 16.06 -14.04
CA THR A 53 -4.46 17.49 -14.36
C THR A 53 -3.15 18.27 -14.18
N VAL A 54 -2.43 17.99 -13.09
CA VAL A 54 -1.09 18.53 -12.84
C VAL A 54 -0.09 18.07 -13.91
N ALA A 55 -0.20 16.81 -14.37
CA ALA A 55 0.60 16.28 -15.47
C ALA A 55 0.32 17.02 -16.78
N ALA A 56 -0.96 17.23 -17.14
CA ALA A 56 -1.36 17.77 -18.43
C ALA A 56 -0.80 19.18 -18.73
N ARG A 57 -0.47 19.96 -17.70
CA ARG A 57 0.11 21.30 -17.86
C ARG A 57 1.63 21.36 -17.85
N GLN A 58 2.32 20.25 -17.60
CA GLN A 58 3.79 20.25 -17.62
C GLN A 58 4.30 20.53 -19.04
N GLY A 59 5.31 21.38 -19.17
CA GLY A 59 5.94 21.69 -20.46
C GLY A 59 6.85 20.57 -21.00
N ASP A 60 7.35 19.70 -20.12
CA ASP A 60 8.26 18.60 -20.46
C ASP A 60 7.57 17.23 -20.39
N GLN A 61 7.73 16.41 -21.43
CA GLN A 61 7.08 15.10 -21.54
C GLN A 61 7.58 14.08 -20.50
N GLY A 62 8.82 14.21 -20.03
CA GLY A 62 9.36 13.38 -18.95
C GLY A 62 8.63 13.65 -17.63
N HIS A 63 8.43 14.93 -17.29
CA HIS A 63 7.63 15.32 -16.12
C HIS A 63 6.18 14.83 -16.23
N GLN A 64 5.54 15.01 -17.41
CA GLN A 64 4.19 14.48 -17.66
C GLN A 64 4.11 12.99 -17.35
N ARG A 65 5.06 12.20 -17.88
CA ARG A 65 5.08 10.75 -17.71
C ARG A 65 5.25 10.33 -16.26
N VAL A 66 6.13 10.99 -15.50
CA VAL A 66 6.35 10.70 -14.08
C VAL A 66 5.07 10.93 -13.28
N LEU A 67 4.36 12.04 -13.51
CA LEU A 67 3.08 12.34 -12.84
C LEU A 67 1.95 11.38 -13.25
N GLN A 68 1.90 10.97 -14.52
CA GLN A 68 0.94 9.96 -14.99
C GLN A 68 1.20 8.58 -14.37
N MET A 69 2.48 8.18 -14.23
CA MET A 69 2.85 6.95 -13.53
C MET A 69 2.43 7.01 -12.06
N PHE A 70 2.66 8.13 -11.39
CA PHE A 70 2.19 8.37 -10.03
C PHE A 70 0.67 8.25 -9.92
N ALA A 71 -0.08 8.94 -10.79
CA ALA A 71 -1.55 8.88 -10.80
C ALA A 71 -2.08 7.44 -10.99
N ALA A 72 -1.48 6.69 -11.92
CA ALA A 72 -1.83 5.29 -12.15
C ALA A 72 -1.54 4.42 -10.91
N ALA A 73 -0.41 4.64 -10.24
CA ALA A 73 -0.05 3.91 -9.02
C ALA A 73 -1.01 4.22 -7.85
N VAL A 74 -1.39 5.48 -7.65
CA VAL A 74 -2.37 5.88 -6.62
C VAL A 74 -3.71 5.19 -6.86
N ARG A 75 -4.22 5.25 -8.10
CA ARG A 75 -5.47 4.59 -8.50
C ARG A 75 -5.41 3.08 -8.28
N GLN A 76 -4.28 2.46 -8.65
CA GLN A 76 -4.10 1.02 -8.47
C GLN A 76 -4.08 0.65 -6.98
N VAL A 77 -3.26 1.33 -6.18
CA VAL A 77 -3.08 0.96 -4.78
C VAL A 77 -4.37 1.14 -3.98
N LEU A 78 -4.98 2.32 -4.07
CA LEU A 78 -6.20 2.62 -3.30
C LEU A 78 -7.45 1.92 -3.85
N GLY A 79 -7.45 1.51 -5.12
CA GLY A 79 -8.59 0.83 -5.73
C GLY A 79 -8.50 -0.69 -5.80
N ARG A 80 -7.30 -1.29 -5.65
CA ARG A 80 -7.09 -2.72 -5.92
C ARG A 80 -6.09 -3.44 -5.01
N GLU A 81 -5.15 -2.74 -4.37
CA GLU A 81 -4.10 -3.38 -3.58
C GLU A 81 -4.41 -3.43 -2.07
N ILE A 82 -5.53 -2.84 -1.64
CA ILE A 82 -6.03 -3.01 -0.27
C ILE A 82 -6.84 -4.31 -0.23
N LEU A 83 -6.16 -5.41 0.08
CA LEU A 83 -6.74 -6.75 0.13
C LEU A 83 -7.01 -7.11 1.60
N PRO A 84 -8.26 -7.38 2.02
CA PRO A 84 -8.60 -7.68 3.42
C PRO A 84 -7.77 -8.82 4.05
N ASP A 85 -7.43 -9.83 3.26
CA ASP A 85 -6.60 -10.97 3.70
C ASP A 85 -5.14 -10.86 3.21
N GLY A 86 -4.71 -9.66 2.81
CA GLY A 86 -3.39 -9.38 2.30
C GLY A 86 -2.33 -9.21 3.40
N ASP A 87 -1.07 -9.23 3.00
CA ASP A 87 0.07 -8.94 3.88
C ASP A 87 0.34 -7.43 4.05
N GLY A 88 -0.46 -6.59 3.39
CA GLY A 88 -0.33 -5.14 3.43
C GLY A 88 0.90 -4.61 2.71
N GLU A 89 1.55 -5.42 1.87
CA GLU A 89 2.67 -5.01 1.03
C GLU A 89 2.22 -4.59 -0.38
N ILE A 90 3.01 -3.74 -1.00
CA ILE A 90 2.90 -3.39 -2.42
C ILE A 90 4.20 -3.74 -3.13
N THR A 91 4.12 -3.94 -4.45
CA THR A 91 5.32 -4.25 -5.24
C THR A 91 6.34 -3.11 -5.21
N GLY A 92 7.60 -3.45 -5.50
CA GLY A 92 8.67 -2.46 -5.58
C GLY A 92 8.42 -1.40 -6.66
N GLU A 93 7.78 -1.76 -7.77
CA GLU A 93 7.40 -0.85 -8.85
C GLU A 93 6.36 0.17 -8.39
N LEU A 94 5.34 -0.26 -7.65
CA LEU A 94 4.32 0.64 -7.09
C LEU A 94 4.94 1.56 -6.05
N ARG A 95 5.79 1.02 -5.17
CA ARG A 95 6.51 1.83 -4.18
C ARG A 95 7.41 2.86 -4.83
N TYR A 96 8.11 2.51 -5.91
CA TYR A 96 8.91 3.44 -6.69
C TYR A 96 8.06 4.54 -7.35
N ALA A 97 6.90 4.18 -7.91
CA ALA A 97 6.00 5.14 -8.55
C ALA A 97 5.33 6.11 -7.56
N LEU A 98 5.13 5.70 -6.30
CA LEU A 98 4.57 6.51 -5.21
C LEU A 98 5.62 7.32 -4.42
N ASP A 99 6.91 7.16 -4.74
CA ASP A 99 7.99 7.86 -4.04
C ASP A 99 7.86 9.38 -4.21
N ALA A 100 8.29 10.13 -3.19
CA ALA A 100 8.42 11.58 -3.20
C ALA A 100 9.28 12.09 -4.36
N TYR A 101 10.10 11.24 -4.99
CA TYR A 101 10.80 11.55 -6.23
C TYR A 101 9.89 12.16 -7.33
N VAL A 102 8.58 11.91 -7.32
CA VAL A 102 7.60 12.54 -8.23
C VAL A 102 7.72 14.07 -8.28
N VAL A 103 8.05 14.75 -7.16
CA VAL A 103 8.17 16.23 -7.11
C VAL A 103 9.47 16.75 -7.75
N LEU A 104 10.45 15.87 -7.93
CA LEU A 104 11.69 16.18 -8.65
C LEU A 104 11.53 15.94 -10.16
N GLY A 105 10.46 15.26 -10.57
CA GLY A 105 10.16 15.00 -11.98
C GLY A 105 11.10 13.99 -12.61
N ALA A 106 11.45 14.17 -13.88
CA ALA A 106 12.34 13.27 -14.61
C ALA A 106 13.79 13.73 -14.47
N THR A 107 14.69 12.86 -14.00
CA THR A 107 16.13 13.16 -13.79
C THR A 107 16.82 13.68 -15.04
N ALA A 108 16.37 13.26 -16.22
CA ALA A 108 16.94 13.66 -17.51
C ALA A 108 16.40 15.00 -18.01
N ALA A 109 15.37 15.56 -17.38
CA ALA A 109 14.87 16.89 -17.72
C ALA A 109 15.89 17.95 -17.24
N GLY A 110 16.13 18.95 -18.08
CA GLY A 110 17.06 20.05 -17.76
C GLY A 110 16.47 21.08 -16.80
N CYS A 111 15.25 20.87 -16.31
CA CYS A 111 14.53 21.76 -15.40
C CYS A 111 13.71 20.95 -14.38
N ALA A 112 13.22 21.64 -13.35
CA ALA A 112 12.26 21.07 -12.41
C ALA A 112 10.84 21.07 -13.03
N PRO A 113 9.94 20.20 -12.56
CA PRO A 113 8.53 20.25 -12.94
C PRO A 113 7.87 21.54 -12.45
N ASP A 114 6.89 22.02 -13.22
CA ASP A 114 6.10 23.22 -12.91
C ASP A 114 5.02 22.89 -11.88
N LEU A 115 5.43 22.97 -10.61
CA LEU A 115 4.63 22.67 -9.43
C LEU A 115 4.71 23.83 -8.43
N THR A 116 3.56 24.23 -7.89
CA THR A 116 3.51 25.09 -6.72
C THR A 116 3.96 24.33 -5.47
N THR A 117 4.30 25.06 -4.40
CA THR A 117 4.64 24.43 -3.11
C THR A 117 3.51 23.57 -2.57
N ALA A 118 2.25 23.99 -2.72
CA ALA A 118 1.10 23.24 -2.25
C ALA A 118 0.94 21.90 -2.99
N GLU A 119 1.18 21.89 -4.30
CA GLU A 119 1.09 20.67 -5.11
C GLU A 119 2.24 19.70 -4.84
N GLN A 120 3.45 20.22 -4.59
CA GLN A 120 4.56 19.38 -4.15
C GLN A 120 4.23 18.67 -2.84
N LEU A 121 3.69 19.40 -1.85
CA LEU A 121 3.26 18.82 -0.58
C LEU A 121 2.13 17.80 -0.79
N ALA A 122 1.14 18.12 -1.62
CA ALA A 122 0.03 17.21 -1.88
C ALA A 122 0.48 15.91 -2.57
N LEU A 123 1.38 15.98 -3.56
CA LEU A 123 1.95 14.79 -4.20
C LEU A 123 2.69 13.90 -3.18
N VAL A 124 3.50 14.49 -2.30
CA VAL A 124 4.22 13.75 -1.26
C VAL A 124 3.24 13.08 -0.28
N VAL A 125 2.23 13.81 0.17
CA VAL A 125 1.21 13.28 1.10
C VAL A 125 0.43 12.16 0.44
N VAL A 126 -0.08 12.36 -0.78
CA VAL A 126 -0.84 11.35 -1.52
C VAL A 126 0.00 10.10 -1.74
N GLY A 127 1.26 10.24 -2.16
CA GLY A 127 2.18 9.12 -2.37
C GLY A 127 2.43 8.31 -1.09
N ALA A 128 2.76 9.01 0.00
CA ALA A 128 3.02 8.39 1.29
C ALA A 128 1.79 7.67 1.85
N VAL A 129 0.62 8.31 1.79
CA VAL A 129 -0.63 7.73 2.28
C VAL A 129 -1.06 6.54 1.44
N ALA A 130 -1.02 6.66 0.10
CA ALA A 130 -1.35 5.55 -0.79
C ALA A 130 -0.42 4.36 -0.52
N ALA A 131 0.89 4.58 -0.36
CA ALA A 131 1.84 3.51 -0.07
C ALA A 131 1.63 2.83 1.29
N ALA A 132 1.01 3.52 2.26
CA ALA A 132 0.71 2.99 3.59
C ALA A 132 -0.67 2.32 3.68
N ALA A 133 -1.61 2.69 2.81
CA ALA A 133 -3.01 2.24 2.89
C ALA A 133 -3.17 0.72 2.90
N PRO A 134 -2.44 -0.09 2.10
CA PRO A 134 -2.54 -1.55 2.17
C PRO A 134 -2.19 -2.11 3.54
N SER A 135 -1.27 -1.51 4.29
CA SER A 135 -0.89 -1.98 5.63
C SER A 135 -1.98 -1.79 6.69
N THR A 136 -3.05 -1.03 6.40
CA THR A 136 -4.19 -0.89 7.33
C THR A 136 -4.94 -2.19 7.57
N VAL A 137 -4.86 -3.15 6.64
CA VAL A 137 -5.48 -4.48 6.77
C VAL A 137 -4.84 -5.32 7.88
N LEU A 138 -3.61 -4.98 8.29
CA LEU A 138 -2.93 -5.59 9.43
C LEU A 138 -3.41 -5.02 10.78
N GLY A 139 -4.23 -3.96 10.74
CA GLY A 139 -4.73 -3.24 11.89
C GLY A 139 -6.26 -3.16 11.87
N ASP A 140 -6.78 -1.93 11.88
CA ASP A 140 -8.23 -1.66 11.86
C ASP A 140 -8.57 -0.85 10.61
N PRO A 141 -8.86 -1.50 9.46
CA PRO A 141 -9.11 -0.79 8.21
C PRO A 141 -10.35 0.11 8.28
N VAL A 142 -11.35 -0.24 9.10
CA VAL A 142 -12.58 0.57 9.29
C VAL A 142 -12.24 1.91 9.96
N ARG A 143 -11.29 1.92 10.90
CA ARG A 143 -10.82 3.15 11.55
C ARG A 143 -9.76 3.88 10.72
N ASP A 144 -8.81 3.15 10.17
CA ASP A 144 -7.56 3.71 9.66
C ASP A 144 -7.71 4.23 8.22
N LEU A 145 -8.46 3.54 7.34
CA LEU A 145 -8.66 3.99 5.95
C LEU A 145 -9.36 5.35 5.86
N PRO A 146 -10.46 5.62 6.61
CA PRO A 146 -11.09 6.95 6.57
C PRO A 146 -10.16 8.07 7.03
N ALA A 147 -9.33 7.82 8.06
CA ALA A 147 -8.37 8.80 8.54
C ALA A 147 -7.31 9.12 7.47
N LEU A 148 -6.77 8.11 6.80
CA LEU A 148 -5.84 8.26 5.69
C LEU A 148 -6.49 9.00 4.50
N CYS A 149 -7.72 8.65 4.15
CA CYS A 149 -8.48 9.31 3.08
C CYS A 149 -8.68 10.81 3.36
N SER A 150 -9.04 11.16 4.60
CA SER A 150 -9.20 12.56 5.00
C SER A 150 -7.91 13.38 4.88
N VAL A 151 -6.74 12.75 5.11
CA VAL A 151 -5.44 13.38 4.90
C VAL A 151 -5.20 13.66 3.41
N ILE A 152 -5.53 12.72 2.53
CA ILE A 152 -5.46 12.93 1.08
C ILE A 152 -6.36 14.09 0.66
N GLU A 153 -7.64 14.07 1.06
CA GLU A 153 -8.60 15.11 0.69
C GLU A 153 -8.17 16.50 1.17
N SER A 154 -7.66 16.60 2.40
CA SER A 154 -7.13 17.86 2.94
C SER A 154 -5.94 18.38 2.13
N ALA A 155 -5.05 17.48 1.69
CA ALA A 155 -3.92 17.85 0.86
C ALA A 155 -4.34 18.34 -0.53
N LEU A 156 -5.34 17.70 -1.15
CA LEU A 156 -5.90 18.14 -2.43
C LEU A 156 -6.56 19.52 -2.32
N ILE A 157 -7.37 19.74 -1.27
CA ILE A 157 -8.01 21.05 -1.02
C ILE A 157 -6.96 22.17 -0.91
N LEU A 158 -5.85 21.91 -0.21
CA LEU A 158 -4.77 22.89 -0.08
C LEU A 158 -4.06 23.17 -1.40
N ALA A 159 -3.97 22.18 -2.30
CA ALA A 159 -3.31 22.33 -3.59
C ALA A 159 -4.18 23.02 -4.66
N GLU A 160 -5.49 23.06 -4.47
CA GLU A 160 -6.45 23.73 -5.35
C GLU A 160 -6.74 25.20 -4.97
N ALA A 161 -6.28 25.63 -3.79
CA ALA A 161 -6.51 26.97 -3.23
C ALA A 161 -5.53 28.02 -3.77
#